data_AF-A0A1E8PYB1-F1
#
_entry.id   AF-A0A1E8PYB1-F1
#
_cell.length_a   1.000
_cell.length_b   1.000
_cell.length_c   1.000
_cell.angle_alpha   90.00
_cell.angle_beta   90.00
_cell.angle_gamma   90.00
#
_symmetry.space_group_name_H-M   'P 1'
#
loop_
_entity.id
_entity.type
_entity.pdbx_description
1 polymer ?
#
loop_
_entity_poly.entity_id
_entity_poly.type
_entity_poly.pdbx_seq_one_letter_code
_entity_poly.pdbx_strand_id
1 'polypeptide(L)'
;MAASERTSQRGGDSTPAPRDPTSPEDALALAEEAEAEAAEAEAVAAAARARARAIRLRRAAATPPETGTPTPPETGTSTPPETGTSATVEAAPAAPPETVAEPNTSLDAEPGAATTEPDVTEAEPVAEAPARRRTVPLRAVVGALAVVLTLGLLGASGYMIWHHQRVVAAEQRSAEYAAAARQGVVTLMSLDFTRAEEDVQRILDNTTGDFRKDFESQAESFTQVAQQSKVVTEATVTATAVQAMSDRDATVLVAVTTQVSNAASAKQEPRSWRLIVGVARDGDQIKLAKVEFVP
;
A
#
# COMPACT_ATOMS: atom_id res chain seq x y z
N MET A 1 34.82 64.94 49.70
CA MET A 1 34.79 66.15 48.85
C MET A 1 35.62 65.81 47.62
N ALA A 2 35.02 65.92 46.42
CA ALA A 2 35.54 65.55 45.08
C ALA A 2 35.78 64.03 44.85
N ALA A 3 35.59 63.42 43.68
CA ALA A 3 35.54 63.93 42.31
C ALA A 3 34.72 63.00 41.38
N SER A 4 34.34 63.55 40.21
CA SER A 4 34.23 62.97 38.85
C SER A 4 34.13 61.44 38.70
N GLU A 5 33.27 60.89 37.84
CA GLU A 5 33.40 61.00 36.38
C GLU A 5 32.07 60.77 35.64
N ARG A 6 31.80 61.66 34.67
CA ARG A 6 30.95 61.39 33.51
C ARG A 6 31.73 60.48 32.56
N THR A 7 31.21 59.29 32.26
CA THR A 7 31.62 58.55 31.06
C THR A 7 30.40 58.29 30.19
N SER A 8 30.29 59.16 29.19
CA SER A 8 29.53 58.99 27.96
C SER A 8 29.99 57.72 27.25
N GLN A 9 29.10 56.73 27.11
CA GLN A 9 29.29 55.69 26.10
C GLN A 9 28.05 55.63 25.21
N ARG A 10 28.12 56.41 24.13
CA ARG A 10 27.36 56.26 22.90
C ARG A 10 27.79 54.94 22.27
N GLY A 11 27.15 53.84 22.67
CA GLY A 11 27.21 52.55 21.96
C GLY A 11 26.16 52.59 20.85
N GLY A 12 26.61 52.64 19.60
CA GLY A 12 25.75 52.65 18.43
C GLY A 12 24.87 51.40 18.41
N ASP A 13 23.57 51.63 18.33
CA ASP A 13 22.57 50.64 17.97
C ASP A 13 22.90 50.10 16.58
N SER A 14 23.61 48.97 16.55
CA SER A 14 23.88 48.21 15.33
C SER A 14 22.90 47.05 15.33
N THR A 15 21.65 47.35 14.97
CA THR A 15 20.69 46.33 14.58
C THR A 15 21.31 45.52 13.42
N PRO A 16 21.54 44.20 13.54
CA PRO A 16 22.01 43.43 12.40
C PRO A 16 20.87 43.38 11.38
N ALA A 17 21.17 43.77 10.14
CA ALA A 17 20.24 43.68 9.03
C ALA A 17 19.79 42.21 8.83
N PRO A 18 18.57 41.98 8.29
CA PRO A 18 18.09 40.63 8.02
C PRO A 18 19.05 39.97 7.02
N ARG A 19 19.56 38.78 7.34
CA ARG A 19 20.41 38.02 6.42
C ARG A 19 19.59 37.62 5.20
N ASP A 20 19.97 38.13 4.03
CA ASP A 20 19.51 37.59 2.76
C ASP A 20 19.99 36.14 2.63
N PRO A 21 19.11 35.18 2.28
CA PRO A 21 19.40 33.74 2.32
C PRO A 21 20.19 33.25 1.10
N THR A 22 21.31 33.90 0.75
CA THR A 22 22.24 33.41 -0.30
C THR A 22 23.67 33.96 -0.12
N SER A 23 24.28 33.83 1.06
CA SER A 23 25.74 34.01 1.15
C SER A 23 26.42 32.75 0.61
N PRO A 24 27.51 32.85 -0.17
CA PRO A 24 28.26 31.68 -0.63
C PRO A 24 28.76 30.78 0.52
N GLU A 25 28.95 31.34 1.72
CA GLU A 25 29.30 30.60 2.93
C GLU A 25 28.14 29.71 3.44
N ASP A 26 26.90 30.18 3.36
CA ASP A 26 25.71 29.41 3.74
C ASP A 26 25.45 28.28 2.72
N ALA A 27 25.72 28.52 1.43
CA ALA A 27 25.61 27.51 0.38
C ALA A 27 26.67 26.41 0.52
N LEU A 28 27.89 26.75 0.98
CA LEU A 28 28.93 25.78 1.28
C LEU A 28 28.60 24.96 2.53
N ALA A 29 28.05 25.60 3.58
CA ALA A 29 27.61 24.89 4.77
C ALA A 29 26.47 23.89 4.48
N LEU A 30 25.49 24.27 3.64
CA LEU A 30 24.42 23.37 3.20
C LEU A 30 24.92 22.24 2.30
N ALA A 31 25.96 22.47 1.49
CA ALA A 31 26.60 21.42 0.71
C ALA A 31 27.34 20.41 1.59
N GLU A 32 28.06 20.88 2.61
CA GLU A 32 28.74 20.03 3.59
C GLU A 32 27.74 19.19 4.40
N GLU A 33 26.59 19.76 4.79
CA GLU A 33 25.50 19.03 5.46
C GLU A 33 24.88 17.95 4.55
N ALA A 34 24.65 18.26 3.27
CA ALA A 34 24.13 17.29 2.31
C ALA A 34 25.12 16.14 2.01
N GLU A 35 26.42 16.43 1.97
CA GLU A 35 27.47 15.42 1.83
C GLU A 35 27.57 14.52 3.08
N ALA A 36 27.38 15.07 4.28
CA ALA A 36 27.33 14.30 5.52
C ALA A 36 26.12 13.36 5.55
N GLU A 37 24.93 13.82 5.17
CA GLU A 37 23.71 12.99 5.09
C GLU A 37 23.86 11.87 4.05
N ALA A 38 24.46 12.18 2.88
CA ALA A 38 24.74 11.18 1.86
C ALA A 38 25.72 10.09 2.35
N ALA A 39 26.75 10.47 3.11
CA ALA A 39 27.70 9.54 3.70
C ALA A 39 27.05 8.62 4.75
N GLU A 40 26.13 9.14 5.57
CA GLU A 40 25.36 8.35 6.53
C GLU A 40 24.41 7.37 5.82
N ALA A 41 23.72 7.80 4.77
CA ALA A 41 22.85 6.95 3.97
C ALA A 41 23.61 5.80 3.28
N GLU A 42 24.80 6.09 2.75
CA GLU A 42 25.66 5.06 2.15
C GLU A 42 26.15 4.05 3.20
N ALA A 43 26.50 4.50 4.41
CA ALA A 43 26.91 3.62 5.50
C ALA A 43 25.78 2.66 5.92
N VAL A 44 24.54 3.15 6.02
CA VAL A 44 23.36 2.32 6.34
C VAL A 44 23.08 1.32 5.22
N ALA A 45 23.18 1.73 3.95
CA ALA A 45 23.00 0.84 2.80
C ALA A 45 24.09 -0.25 2.73
N ALA A 46 25.34 0.11 3.01
CA ALA A 46 26.45 -0.84 3.08
C ALA A 46 26.25 -1.86 4.22
N ALA A 47 25.82 -1.40 5.39
CA ALA A 47 25.50 -2.28 6.53
C ALA A 47 24.34 -3.24 6.23
N ALA A 48 23.28 -2.77 5.57
CA ALA A 48 22.16 -3.62 5.15
C ALA A 48 22.58 -4.71 4.16
N ARG A 49 23.40 -4.35 3.16
CA ARG A 49 23.96 -5.31 2.19
C ARG A 49 24.87 -6.35 2.87
N ALA A 50 25.66 -5.94 3.86
CA ALA A 50 26.49 -6.86 4.63
C ALA A 50 25.64 -7.85 5.45
N ARG A 51 24.57 -7.39 6.12
CA ARG A 51 23.63 -8.25 6.86
C ARG A 51 22.91 -9.25 5.94
N ALA A 52 22.48 -8.82 4.76
CA ALA A 52 21.84 -9.70 3.78
C ALA A 52 22.79 -10.80 3.27
N ARG A 53 24.06 -10.46 3.00
CA ARG A 53 25.08 -11.44 2.62
C ARG A 53 25.34 -12.46 3.74
N ALA A 54 25.41 -12.01 4.99
CA ALA A 54 25.60 -12.90 6.14
C ALA A 54 24.44 -13.90 6.31
N ILE A 55 23.19 -13.46 6.14
CA ILE A 55 22.01 -14.33 6.20
C ILE A 55 22.04 -15.38 5.08
N ARG A 56 22.40 -14.97 3.85
CA ARG A 56 22.51 -15.87 2.70
C ARG A 56 23.56 -16.96 2.91
N LEU A 57 24.73 -16.58 3.45
CA LEU A 57 25.81 -17.52 3.76
C LEU A 57 25.42 -18.50 4.88
N ARG A 58 24.70 -18.03 5.92
CA ARG A 58 24.16 -18.93 6.96
C ARG A 58 23.14 -19.93 6.41
N ARG A 59 22.27 -19.51 5.49
CA ARG A 59 21.30 -20.41 4.83
C ARG A 59 22.00 -21.44 3.94
N ALA A 60 23.03 -21.04 3.19
CA ALA A 60 23.82 -21.95 2.38
C ALA A 60 24.57 -23.00 3.24
N ALA A 61 25.10 -22.60 4.40
CA ALA A 61 25.76 -23.52 5.33
C ALA A 61 24.80 -24.48 6.05
N ALA A 62 23.52 -24.12 6.19
CA ALA A 62 22.50 -24.94 6.85
C ALA A 62 21.80 -25.95 5.93
N THR A 63 22.12 -25.99 4.63
CA THR A 63 21.52 -26.91 3.66
C THR A 63 22.45 -28.13 3.50
N PRO A 64 22.07 -29.35 3.96
CA PRO A 64 22.84 -30.57 3.69
C PRO A 64 22.75 -30.94 2.20
N PRO A 65 23.77 -31.62 1.64
CA PRO A 65 23.66 -32.14 0.28
C PRO A 65 22.61 -33.26 0.24
N GLU A 66 21.48 -33.01 -0.42
CA GLU A 66 20.55 -34.09 -0.79
C GLU A 66 21.28 -35.06 -1.72
N THR A 67 21.57 -36.24 -1.20
CA THR A 67 21.92 -37.42 -1.99
C THR A 67 20.69 -38.30 -1.97
N GLY A 68 19.94 -38.36 -3.08
CA GLY A 68 18.70 -39.13 -3.13
C GLY A 68 18.02 -39.08 -4.49
N THR A 69 18.42 -39.99 -5.36
CA THR A 69 17.80 -40.35 -6.64
C THR A 69 16.29 -40.62 -6.51
N PRO A 70 15.43 -40.22 -7.47
CA PRO A 70 14.02 -40.59 -7.44
C PRO A 70 13.84 -42.02 -7.97
N THR A 71 13.24 -42.90 -7.16
CA THR A 71 12.71 -44.20 -7.58
C THR A 71 11.19 -44.17 -7.45
N PRO A 72 10.41 -44.49 -8.49
CA PRO A 72 8.95 -44.59 -8.40
C PRO A 72 8.53 -45.99 -7.92
N PRO A 73 7.44 -46.14 -7.16
CA PRO A 73 6.77 -47.43 -7.02
C PRO A 73 5.52 -47.51 -7.92
N GLU A 74 5.44 -48.63 -8.62
CA GLU A 74 4.27 -49.10 -9.34
C GLU A 74 3.18 -49.67 -8.40
N THR A 75 1.93 -49.41 -8.80
CA THR A 75 0.75 -50.30 -8.83
C THR A 75 0.34 -51.10 -7.58
N GLY A 76 -0.84 -50.72 -7.05
CA GLY A 76 -1.66 -51.54 -6.16
C GLY A 76 -3.14 -51.20 -6.32
N THR A 77 -3.84 -52.05 -7.07
CA THR A 77 -5.27 -52.08 -7.41
C THR A 77 -6.24 -51.93 -6.22
N SER A 78 -7.29 -51.12 -6.40
CA SER A 78 -8.69 -51.45 -6.01
C SER A 78 -9.69 -50.47 -6.63
N THR A 79 -10.58 -51.02 -7.46
CA THR A 79 -11.75 -50.37 -8.10
C THR A 79 -13.04 -50.73 -7.31
N PRO A 80 -14.25 -50.27 -7.71
CA PRO A 80 -15.11 -49.25 -7.05
C PRO A 80 -16.37 -49.88 -6.38
N PRO A 81 -17.43 -49.11 -6.08
CA PRO A 81 -18.46 -48.96 -7.11
C PRO A 81 -19.08 -47.56 -7.24
N GLU A 82 -19.72 -47.44 -8.38
CA GLU A 82 -20.42 -46.32 -9.00
C GLU A 82 -21.64 -45.84 -8.21
N THR A 83 -21.97 -44.56 -8.34
CA THR A 83 -23.34 -44.13 -8.67
C THR A 83 -23.22 -42.81 -9.44
N GLY A 84 -23.65 -42.85 -10.70
CA GLY A 84 -23.60 -41.73 -11.62
C GLY A 84 -24.81 -40.81 -11.54
N THR A 85 -24.68 -39.68 -12.25
CA THR A 85 -25.67 -38.97 -13.07
C THR A 85 -25.16 -37.52 -13.23
N SER A 86 -24.53 -37.19 -14.36
CA SER A 86 -25.02 -36.27 -15.41
C SER A 86 -25.59 -34.94 -14.85
N ALA A 87 -25.08 -33.76 -15.23
CA ALA A 87 -25.02 -33.32 -16.61
C ALA A 87 -23.93 -32.28 -16.91
N THR A 88 -23.37 -32.47 -18.10
CA THR A 88 -22.59 -31.58 -18.97
C THR A 88 -23.27 -30.24 -19.23
N VAL A 89 -22.51 -29.13 -19.12
CA VAL A 89 -22.50 -28.08 -20.16
C VAL A 89 -21.05 -27.61 -20.37
N GLU A 90 -20.61 -27.89 -21.58
CA GLU A 90 -19.41 -27.47 -22.28
C GLU A 90 -19.47 -25.99 -22.65
N ALA A 91 -18.39 -25.23 -22.39
CA ALA A 91 -17.82 -24.23 -23.32
C ALA A 91 -16.76 -23.36 -22.61
N ALA A 92 -15.49 -23.65 -22.89
CA ALA A 92 -14.47 -22.62 -23.09
C ALA A 92 -14.16 -22.65 -24.60
N PRO A 93 -13.79 -21.53 -25.26
CA PRO A 93 -12.39 -21.14 -25.16
C PRO A 93 -12.07 -19.63 -25.31
N ALA A 94 -10.79 -19.35 -25.08
CA ALA A 94 -9.93 -18.36 -25.74
C ALA A 94 -9.88 -16.90 -25.23
N ALA A 95 -8.65 -16.51 -24.88
CA ALA A 95 -8.12 -15.14 -24.94
C ALA A 95 -7.22 -15.01 -26.20
N PRO A 96 -6.55 -13.87 -26.47
CA PRO A 96 -6.99 -12.49 -26.74
C PRO A 96 -6.61 -12.05 -28.19
N PRO A 97 -6.85 -10.78 -28.62
CA PRO A 97 -5.68 -9.97 -29.02
C PRO A 97 -5.76 -8.44 -28.81
N GLU A 98 -4.56 -7.86 -28.65
CA GLU A 98 -3.97 -6.61 -29.14
C GLU A 98 -4.79 -5.44 -29.77
N THR A 99 -4.45 -4.23 -29.26
CA THR A 99 -3.94 -3.03 -29.96
C THR A 99 -4.86 -2.18 -30.88
N VAL A 100 -4.65 -0.85 -30.74
CA VAL A 100 -4.72 0.26 -31.74
C VAL A 100 -5.67 1.42 -31.38
N ALA A 101 -5.01 2.48 -30.90
CA ALA A 101 -5.01 3.88 -31.37
C ALA A 101 -6.24 4.82 -31.35
N GLU A 102 -5.85 6.07 -31.05
CA GLU A 102 -6.52 7.37 -31.23
C GLU A 102 -7.09 7.60 -32.64
N PRO A 103 -7.99 8.58 -32.79
CA PRO A 103 -7.90 9.43 -33.98
C PRO A 103 -7.95 10.93 -33.69
N ASN A 104 -7.00 11.61 -34.34
CA ASN A 104 -7.01 13.04 -34.62
C ASN A 104 -8.17 13.39 -35.57
N THR A 105 -8.84 14.51 -35.30
CA THR A 105 -9.80 15.11 -36.24
C THR A 105 -9.15 16.31 -36.92
N SER A 106 -8.84 16.13 -38.19
CA SER A 106 -8.55 17.18 -39.17
C SER A 106 -9.86 17.48 -39.91
N LEU A 107 -10.22 18.76 -40.06
CA LEU A 107 -11.34 19.16 -40.92
C LEU A 107 -10.87 20.16 -41.99
N ASP A 108 -11.15 19.75 -43.22
CA ASP A 108 -11.09 20.42 -44.52
C ASP A 108 -11.59 21.86 -44.59
N ALA A 109 -11.00 22.63 -45.53
CA ALA A 109 -11.78 23.28 -46.60
C ALA A 109 -10.87 23.74 -47.76
N GLU A 110 -11.21 23.27 -48.96
CA GLU A 110 -10.65 23.55 -50.28
C GLU A 110 -10.75 25.03 -50.74
N PRO A 111 -9.97 25.42 -51.78
CA PRO A 111 -9.88 26.78 -52.31
C PRO A 111 -10.75 27.01 -53.55
N GLY A 112 -11.37 28.20 -53.63
CA GLY A 112 -12.03 28.70 -54.83
C GLY A 112 -11.09 29.62 -55.64
N ALA A 113 -10.74 29.19 -56.85
CA ALA A 113 -9.98 29.96 -57.82
C ALA A 113 -10.86 30.97 -58.58
N ALA A 114 -10.35 32.18 -58.80
CA ALA A 114 -10.76 33.04 -59.91
C ALA A 114 -9.58 33.90 -60.36
N THR A 115 -9.17 33.62 -61.60
CA THR A 115 -8.12 34.26 -62.40
C THR A 115 -8.47 35.71 -62.77
N THR A 116 -7.51 36.62 -62.68
CA THR A 116 -7.37 37.74 -63.64
C THR A 116 -5.88 38.06 -63.80
N GLU A 117 -5.43 38.00 -65.05
CA GLU A 117 -4.06 38.21 -65.54
C GLU A 117 -3.72 39.72 -65.70
N PRO A 118 -2.46 40.08 -66.07
CA PRO A 118 -1.64 41.06 -65.35
C PRO A 118 -1.71 42.47 -65.91
N ASP A 119 -1.39 43.46 -65.08
CA ASP A 119 -0.96 44.78 -65.56
C ASP A 119 0.42 45.10 -64.96
N VAL A 120 1.35 45.42 -65.86
CA VAL A 120 2.74 45.73 -65.58
C VAL A 120 2.79 47.14 -65.03
N THR A 121 3.03 47.29 -63.73
CA THR A 121 3.48 48.55 -63.15
C THR A 121 4.79 48.29 -62.40
N GLU A 122 5.86 48.69 -63.06
CA GLU A 122 7.07 49.33 -62.54
C GLU A 122 7.57 48.87 -61.15
N ALA A 123 8.72 48.19 -61.18
CA ALA A 123 9.51 47.87 -60.01
C ALA A 123 10.00 49.15 -59.30
N GLU A 124 9.33 49.52 -58.21
CA GLU A 124 9.94 50.30 -57.14
C GLU A 124 10.36 49.34 -56.01
N PRO A 125 11.59 49.43 -55.49
CA PRO A 125 12.06 48.56 -54.43
C PRO A 125 11.33 48.96 -53.14
N VAL A 126 10.24 48.27 -52.81
CA VAL A 126 9.67 48.35 -51.47
C VAL A 126 10.70 47.71 -50.55
N ALA A 127 11.46 48.59 -49.87
CA ALA A 127 12.43 48.25 -48.87
C ALA A 127 11.88 47.16 -47.96
N GLU A 128 12.50 45.99 -48.04
CA GLU A 128 12.30 44.87 -47.15
C GLU A 128 12.55 45.38 -45.73
N ALA A 129 11.48 45.72 -45.02
CA ALA A 129 11.57 46.09 -43.62
C ALA A 129 12.22 44.89 -42.93
N PRO A 130 13.39 45.07 -42.27
CA PRO A 130 14.08 43.94 -41.69
C PRO A 130 13.12 43.29 -40.71
N ALA A 131 12.77 42.02 -40.95
CA ALA A 131 12.06 41.20 -39.99
C ALA A 131 12.92 41.21 -38.72
N ARG A 132 12.60 42.14 -37.83
CA ARG A 132 13.37 42.45 -36.64
C ARG A 132 13.23 41.23 -35.77
N ARG A 133 14.18 40.29 -35.91
CA ARG A 133 14.31 39.11 -35.06
C ARG A 133 14.35 39.66 -33.64
N ARG A 134 13.21 39.58 -32.96
CA ARG A 134 13.02 40.04 -31.60
C ARG A 134 13.84 39.09 -30.76
N THR A 135 15.13 39.39 -30.60
CA THR A 135 16.03 38.65 -29.74
C THR A 135 15.47 38.80 -28.34
N VAL A 136 14.82 37.73 -27.88
CA VAL A 136 14.34 37.67 -26.50
C VAL A 136 15.59 37.82 -25.64
N PRO A 137 15.66 38.81 -24.73
CA PRO A 137 16.85 38.97 -23.91
C PRO A 137 17.04 37.66 -23.14
N LEU A 138 18.25 37.09 -23.15
CA LEU A 138 18.57 35.82 -22.49
C LEU A 138 18.03 35.77 -21.04
N ARG A 139 18.01 36.94 -20.36
CA ARG A 139 17.43 37.14 -19.02
C ARG A 139 15.93 36.81 -18.92
N ALA A 140 15.13 37.11 -19.94
CA ALA A 140 13.71 36.75 -19.96
C ALA A 140 13.50 35.23 -20.16
N VAL A 141 14.38 34.58 -20.94
CA VAL A 141 14.36 33.12 -21.09
C VAL A 141 14.74 32.43 -19.78
N VAL A 142 15.79 32.92 -19.10
CA VAL A 142 16.21 32.40 -17.79
C VAL A 142 15.13 32.64 -16.72
N GLY A 143 14.50 33.83 -16.70
CA GLY A 143 13.40 34.12 -15.78
C GLY A 143 12.17 33.25 -16.02
N ALA A 144 11.78 33.04 -17.28
CA ALA A 144 10.69 32.13 -17.62
C ALA A 144 11.01 30.67 -17.22
N LEU A 145 12.25 30.23 -17.46
CA LEU A 145 12.71 28.90 -17.04
C LEU A 145 12.66 28.74 -15.52
N ALA A 146 13.11 29.75 -14.77
CA ALA A 146 13.06 29.74 -13.31
C ALA A 146 11.61 29.62 -12.80
N VAL A 147 10.67 30.39 -13.36
CA VAL A 147 9.24 30.31 -12.99
C VAL A 147 8.65 28.94 -13.29
N VAL A 148 8.95 28.37 -14.46
CA VAL A 148 8.49 27.02 -14.83
C VAL A 148 9.07 25.97 -13.89
N LEU A 149 10.35 26.06 -13.54
CA LEU A 149 10.99 25.16 -12.59
C LEU A 149 10.36 25.28 -11.19
N THR A 150 10.09 26.50 -10.72
CA THR A 150 9.43 26.73 -9.43
C THR A 150 8.02 26.13 -9.41
N LEU A 151 7.22 26.36 -10.47
CA LEU A 151 5.89 25.76 -10.59
C LEU A 151 5.96 24.23 -10.67
N GLY A 152 6.96 23.69 -11.36
CA GLY A 152 7.22 22.25 -11.41
C GLY A 152 7.55 21.67 -10.03
N LEU A 153 8.42 22.32 -9.26
CA LEU A 153 8.77 21.91 -7.90
C LEU A 153 7.56 21.98 -6.95
N LEU A 154 6.76 23.05 -7.04
CA LEU A 154 5.55 23.19 -6.23
C LEU A 154 4.52 22.11 -6.59
N GLY A 155 4.34 21.82 -7.87
CA GLY A 155 3.47 20.74 -8.35
C GLY A 155 3.93 19.36 -7.86
N ALA A 156 5.23 19.07 -7.96
CA ALA A 156 5.82 17.83 -7.48
C ALA A 156 5.69 17.68 -5.95
N SER A 157 5.95 18.76 -5.20
CA SER A 157 5.79 18.79 -3.75
C SER A 157 4.34 18.55 -3.33
N GLY A 158 3.39 19.24 -3.96
CA GLY A 158 1.96 19.03 -3.72
C GLY A 158 1.51 17.60 -4.05
N TYR A 159 1.96 17.05 -5.18
CA TYR A 159 1.69 15.66 -5.55
C TYR A 159 2.26 14.67 -4.54
N MET A 160 3.50 14.89 -4.07
CA MET A 160 4.15 14.04 -3.07
C MET A 160 3.39 14.04 -1.75
N ILE A 161 2.94 15.20 -1.27
CA ILE A 161 2.14 15.32 -0.05
C ILE A 161 0.81 14.57 -0.21
N TRP A 162 0.11 14.78 -1.33
CA TRP A 162 -1.16 14.11 -1.60
C TRP A 162 -1.00 12.59 -1.68
N HIS A 163 0.02 12.12 -2.41
CA HIS A 163 0.33 10.69 -2.51
C HIS A 163 0.68 10.11 -1.14
N HIS A 164 1.51 10.81 -0.36
CA HIS A 164 1.89 10.38 0.98
C HIS A 164 0.68 10.25 1.90
N GLN A 165 -0.22 11.24 1.92
CA GLN A 165 -1.45 11.17 2.71
C GLN A 165 -2.32 9.97 2.31
N ARG A 166 -2.42 9.65 1.01
CA ARG A 166 -3.18 8.48 0.53
C ARG A 166 -2.54 7.16 0.98
N VAL A 167 -1.22 7.05 0.92
CA VAL A 167 -0.49 5.87 1.39
C VAL A 167 -0.68 5.68 2.90
N VAL A 168 -0.48 6.74 3.69
CA VAL A 168 -0.66 6.69 5.15
C VAL A 168 -2.10 6.32 5.52
N ALA A 169 -3.10 6.92 4.85
CA ALA A 169 -4.51 6.58 5.09
C ALA A 169 -4.87 5.14 4.67
N ALA A 170 -4.20 4.59 3.65
CA ALA A 170 -4.37 3.19 3.27
C ALA A 170 -3.71 2.25 4.29
N GLU A 171 -2.51 2.58 4.78
CA GLU A 171 -1.81 1.81 5.81
C GLU A 171 -2.62 1.78 7.11
N GLN A 172 -3.11 2.92 7.58
CA GLN A 172 -3.96 3.01 8.78
C GLN A 172 -5.21 2.14 8.66
N ARG A 173 -5.94 2.23 7.54
CA ARG A 173 -7.11 1.37 7.31
C ARG A 173 -6.74 -0.11 7.24
N SER A 174 -5.64 -0.47 6.60
CA SER A 174 -5.21 -1.87 6.55
C SER A 174 -4.89 -2.41 7.94
N ALA A 175 -4.26 -1.61 8.80
CA ALA A 175 -4.01 -1.96 10.20
C ALA A 175 -5.32 -2.11 10.99
N GLU A 176 -6.31 -1.22 10.79
CA GLU A 176 -7.63 -1.33 11.40
C GLU A 176 -8.33 -2.65 11.01
N TYR A 177 -8.39 -2.98 9.72
CA TYR A 177 -9.00 -4.22 9.25
C TYR A 177 -8.26 -5.47 9.76
N ALA A 178 -6.91 -5.44 9.76
CA ALA A 178 -6.11 -6.54 10.29
C ALA A 178 -6.36 -6.75 11.79
N ALA A 179 -6.44 -5.68 12.58
CA ALA A 179 -6.72 -5.73 14.00
C ALA A 179 -8.14 -6.24 14.28
N ALA A 180 -9.13 -5.78 13.52
CA ALA A 180 -10.51 -6.24 13.63
C ALA A 180 -10.64 -7.73 13.26
N ALA A 181 -10.01 -8.17 12.18
CA ALA A 181 -9.98 -9.58 11.80
C ALA A 181 -9.31 -10.44 12.87
N ARG A 182 -8.18 -9.99 13.44
CA ARG A 182 -7.51 -10.67 14.55
C ARG A 182 -8.44 -10.86 15.74
N GLN A 183 -9.09 -9.78 16.19
CA GLN A 183 -10.00 -9.81 17.33
C GLN A 183 -11.24 -10.67 17.06
N GLY A 184 -11.83 -10.53 15.88
CA GLY A 184 -12.98 -11.31 15.44
C GLY A 184 -12.67 -12.80 15.42
N VAL A 185 -11.53 -13.20 14.85
CA VAL A 185 -11.10 -14.61 14.80
C VAL A 185 -10.85 -15.16 16.19
N VAL A 186 -10.19 -14.41 17.08
CA VAL A 186 -10.00 -14.83 18.47
C VAL A 186 -11.36 -15.04 19.15
N THR A 187 -12.30 -14.12 18.95
CA THR A 187 -13.65 -14.22 19.52
C THR A 187 -14.43 -15.41 18.96
N LEU A 188 -14.32 -15.67 17.66
CA LEU A 188 -15.00 -16.76 16.98
C LEU A 188 -14.47 -18.14 17.36
N MET A 189 -13.15 -18.25 17.56
CA MET A 189 -12.48 -19.53 17.79
C MET A 189 -12.13 -19.81 19.26
N SER A 190 -12.41 -18.86 20.16
CA SER A 190 -12.29 -19.07 21.61
C SER A 190 -13.67 -19.31 22.20
N LEU A 191 -13.76 -20.28 23.10
CA LEU A 191 -15.02 -20.67 23.71
C LEU A 191 -14.79 -21.16 25.13
N ASP A 192 -15.55 -20.65 26.07
CA ASP A 192 -15.56 -21.08 27.46
C ASP A 192 -16.93 -21.65 27.82
N PHE A 193 -17.00 -22.93 28.17
CA PHE A 193 -18.27 -23.57 28.54
C PHE A 193 -19.00 -22.86 29.70
N THR A 194 -18.29 -22.13 30.56
CA THR A 194 -18.90 -21.40 31.68
C THR A 194 -19.64 -20.14 31.24
N ARG A 195 -19.31 -19.61 30.07
CA ARG A 195 -19.85 -18.38 29.48
C ARG A 195 -20.32 -18.59 28.04
N ALA A 196 -20.70 -19.81 27.68
CA ALA A 196 -21.01 -20.19 26.31
C ALA A 196 -22.11 -19.30 25.68
N GLU A 197 -23.12 -18.90 26.44
CA GLU A 197 -24.18 -18.00 25.95
C GLU A 197 -23.65 -16.58 25.67
N GLU A 198 -22.79 -16.06 26.56
CA GLU A 198 -22.15 -14.74 26.39
C GLU A 198 -21.17 -14.75 25.20
N ASP A 199 -20.39 -15.82 25.06
CA ASP A 199 -19.43 -15.99 23.96
C ASP A 199 -20.17 -16.08 22.62
N VAL A 200 -21.26 -16.85 22.53
CA VAL A 200 -22.10 -16.94 21.33
C VAL A 200 -22.69 -15.58 20.97
N GLN A 201 -23.21 -14.83 21.95
CA GLN A 201 -23.71 -13.48 21.69
C GLN A 201 -22.60 -12.55 21.18
N ARG A 202 -21.41 -12.63 21.77
CA ARG A 202 -20.24 -11.84 21.35
C ARG A 202 -19.79 -12.18 19.93
N ILE A 203 -19.92 -13.44 19.52
CA ILE A 203 -19.65 -13.86 18.14
C ILE A 203 -20.70 -13.25 17.21
N LEU A 204 -21.99 -13.32 17.56
CA LEU A 204 -23.06 -12.70 16.77
C LEU A 204 -22.84 -11.19 16.62
N ASP A 205 -22.47 -10.50 17.69
CA ASP A 205 -22.25 -9.05 17.67
C ASP A 205 -21.05 -8.65 16.80
N ASN A 206 -20.04 -9.51 16.71
CA ASN A 206 -18.84 -9.31 15.89
C ASN A 206 -18.95 -9.90 14.47
N THR A 207 -20.11 -10.40 14.08
CA THR A 207 -20.37 -10.96 12.74
C THR A 207 -21.46 -10.18 12.00
N THR A 208 -21.45 -10.26 10.67
CA THR A 208 -22.45 -9.59 9.82
C THR A 208 -22.76 -10.42 8.58
N GLY A 209 -23.71 -9.95 7.77
CA GLY A 209 -24.09 -10.58 6.51
C GLY A 209 -24.68 -11.98 6.69
N ASP A 210 -24.39 -12.86 5.72
CA ASP A 210 -24.90 -14.23 5.73
C ASP A 210 -24.19 -15.11 6.76
N PHE A 211 -22.90 -14.86 7.02
CA PHE A 211 -22.16 -15.59 8.05
C PHE A 211 -22.80 -15.44 9.44
N ARG A 212 -23.30 -14.24 9.78
CA ARG A 212 -24.07 -14.05 11.02
C ARG A 212 -25.34 -14.90 11.05
N LYS A 213 -26.11 -14.91 9.96
CA LYS A 213 -27.38 -15.67 9.89
C LYS A 213 -27.14 -17.17 10.03
N ASP A 214 -26.11 -17.68 9.36
CA ASP A 214 -25.73 -19.09 9.44
C ASP A 214 -25.32 -19.45 10.88
N PHE A 215 -24.49 -18.62 11.51
CA PHE A 215 -24.10 -18.84 12.91
C PHE A 215 -25.29 -18.74 13.87
N GLU A 216 -26.18 -17.77 13.70
CA GLU A 216 -27.41 -17.59 14.50
C GLU A 216 -28.30 -18.82 14.46
N SER A 217 -28.45 -19.44 13.28
CA SER A 217 -29.22 -20.67 13.13
C SER A 217 -28.64 -21.88 13.87
N GLN A 218 -27.32 -21.87 14.11
CA GLN A 218 -26.60 -22.96 14.76
C GLN A 218 -26.22 -22.68 16.22
N ALA A 219 -26.46 -21.44 16.69
CA ALA A 219 -26.01 -20.92 17.98
C ALA A 219 -26.42 -21.81 19.15
N GLU A 220 -27.69 -22.19 19.23
CA GLU A 220 -28.21 -23.01 20.34
C GLU A 220 -27.54 -24.39 20.41
N SER A 221 -27.33 -25.04 19.26
CA SER A 221 -26.65 -26.33 19.18
C SER A 221 -25.19 -26.21 19.62
N PHE A 222 -24.50 -25.13 19.24
CA PHE A 222 -23.14 -24.84 19.69
C PHE A 222 -23.06 -24.69 21.21
N THR A 223 -23.95 -23.91 21.81
CA THR A 223 -24.01 -23.71 23.27
C THR A 223 -24.21 -25.03 24.00
N GLN A 224 -25.15 -25.87 23.55
CA GLN A 224 -25.43 -27.16 24.18
C GLN A 224 -24.21 -28.10 24.15
N VAL A 225 -23.56 -28.23 22.99
CA VAL A 225 -22.38 -29.09 22.82
C VAL A 225 -21.21 -28.61 23.69
N ALA A 226 -21.01 -27.29 23.77
CA ALA A 226 -19.96 -26.68 24.57
C ALA A 226 -20.15 -26.93 26.07
N GLN A 227 -21.37 -26.72 26.57
CA GLN A 227 -21.73 -26.95 27.97
C GLN A 227 -21.66 -28.44 28.35
N GLN A 228 -22.18 -29.32 27.50
CA GLN A 228 -22.16 -30.77 27.74
C GLN A 228 -20.74 -31.32 27.80
N SER A 229 -19.88 -30.88 26.89
CA SER A 229 -18.52 -31.39 26.75
C SER A 229 -17.52 -30.72 27.71
N LYS A 230 -17.95 -29.65 28.42
CA LYS A 230 -17.11 -28.81 29.29
C LYS A 230 -15.80 -28.42 28.59
N VAL A 231 -15.92 -27.98 27.34
CA VAL A 231 -14.78 -27.62 26.49
C VAL A 231 -14.39 -26.17 26.75
N VAL A 232 -13.10 -25.92 26.93
CA VAL A 232 -12.49 -24.59 26.84
C VAL A 232 -11.54 -24.60 25.66
N THR A 233 -11.78 -23.71 24.71
CA THR A 233 -10.92 -23.49 23.55
C THR A 233 -10.32 -22.09 23.62
N GLU A 234 -9.01 -22.00 23.48
CA GLU A 234 -8.29 -20.73 23.41
C GLU A 234 -7.64 -20.59 22.04
N ALA A 235 -7.94 -19.49 21.34
CA ALA A 235 -7.36 -19.19 20.04
C ALA A 235 -6.33 -18.06 20.16
N THR A 236 -5.11 -18.31 19.67
CA THR A 236 -4.04 -17.32 19.59
C THR A 236 -3.71 -17.05 18.14
N VAL A 237 -3.93 -15.80 17.69
CA VAL A 237 -3.54 -15.36 16.35
C VAL A 237 -2.05 -15.03 16.33
N THR A 238 -1.32 -15.77 15.49
CA THR A 238 0.14 -15.66 15.33
C THR A 238 0.53 -14.65 14.27
N ALA A 239 -0.26 -14.50 13.21
CA ALA A 239 -0.02 -13.51 12.15
C ALA A 239 -1.32 -13.10 11.46
N THR A 240 -1.34 -11.87 10.93
CA THR A 240 -2.40 -11.33 10.08
C THR A 240 -1.81 -10.53 8.93
N ALA A 241 -2.40 -10.65 7.74
CA ALA A 241 -2.03 -9.85 6.58
C ALA A 241 -3.27 -9.48 5.76
N VAL A 242 -3.42 -8.22 5.39
CA VAL A 242 -4.49 -7.79 4.49
C VAL A 242 -4.11 -8.18 3.07
N GLN A 243 -4.93 -9.00 2.41
CA GLN A 243 -4.74 -9.42 1.03
C GLN A 243 -5.33 -8.39 0.06
N ALA A 244 -6.54 -7.92 0.36
CA ALA A 244 -7.27 -6.94 -0.44
C ALA A 244 -8.15 -6.08 0.48
N MET A 245 -8.36 -4.83 0.10
CA MET A 245 -9.14 -3.87 0.87
C MET A 245 -9.86 -2.89 -0.05
N SER A 246 -11.12 -2.61 0.26
CA SER A 246 -11.95 -1.54 -0.29
C SER A 246 -12.20 -0.47 0.79
N ASP A 247 -13.04 0.52 0.50
CA ASP A 247 -13.39 1.54 1.50
C ASP A 247 -14.20 0.97 2.67
N ARG A 248 -14.94 -0.12 2.45
CA ARG A 248 -15.85 -0.71 3.47
C ARG A 248 -15.56 -2.16 3.82
N ASP A 249 -14.80 -2.88 3.02
CA ASP A 249 -14.59 -4.32 3.18
C ASP A 249 -13.11 -4.66 2.99
N ALA A 250 -12.65 -5.76 3.59
CA ALA A 250 -11.30 -6.28 3.37
C ALA A 250 -11.26 -7.80 3.47
N THR A 251 -10.30 -8.39 2.77
CA THR A 251 -9.94 -9.80 2.92
C THR A 251 -8.61 -9.88 3.66
N VAL A 252 -8.62 -10.55 4.82
CA VAL A 252 -7.48 -10.69 5.71
C VAL A 252 -7.11 -12.16 5.85
N LEU A 253 -5.83 -12.47 5.62
CA LEU A 253 -5.25 -13.77 5.89
C LEU A 253 -4.86 -13.84 7.36
N VAL A 254 -5.31 -14.88 8.06
CA VAL A 254 -5.07 -15.04 9.49
C VAL A 254 -4.48 -16.42 9.76
N ALA A 255 -3.34 -16.44 10.45
CA ALA A 255 -2.76 -17.66 11.01
C ALA A 255 -3.10 -17.73 12.49
N VAL A 256 -3.70 -18.83 12.92
CA VAL A 256 -4.20 -19.00 14.29
C VAL A 256 -3.83 -20.38 14.83
N THR A 257 -3.48 -20.43 16.09
CA THR A 257 -3.26 -21.68 16.83
C THR A 257 -4.32 -21.79 17.91
N THR A 258 -5.02 -22.93 17.94
CA THR A 258 -6.04 -23.22 18.94
C THR A 258 -5.56 -24.29 19.90
N GLN A 259 -5.81 -24.09 21.19
CA GLN A 259 -5.62 -25.11 22.22
C GLN A 259 -6.97 -25.46 22.84
N VAL A 260 -7.31 -26.75 22.78
CA VAL A 260 -8.58 -27.26 23.33
C VAL A 260 -8.28 -27.99 24.63
N SER A 261 -9.11 -27.78 25.65
CA SER A 261 -9.10 -28.49 26.91
C SER A 261 -10.51 -28.93 27.28
N ASN A 262 -10.66 -30.09 27.92
CA ASN A 262 -11.95 -30.60 28.39
C ASN A 262 -11.78 -31.45 29.65
N ALA A 263 -12.90 -31.91 30.23
CA ALA A 263 -12.86 -32.72 31.46
C ALA A 263 -12.07 -34.04 31.34
N ALA A 264 -11.89 -34.56 30.12
CA ALA A 264 -11.14 -35.80 29.88
C ALA A 264 -9.65 -35.57 29.62
N SER A 265 -9.23 -34.37 29.24
CA SER A 265 -7.85 -34.03 28.89
C SER A 265 -7.58 -32.56 29.16
N ALA A 266 -6.68 -32.30 30.11
CA ALA A 266 -6.39 -30.95 30.59
C ALA A 266 -5.83 -30.01 29.51
N LYS A 267 -5.05 -30.54 28.54
CA LYS A 267 -4.60 -29.79 27.35
C LYS A 267 -4.38 -30.75 26.18
N GLN A 268 -5.09 -30.54 25.08
CA GLN A 268 -4.77 -31.17 23.81
C GLN A 268 -3.61 -30.46 23.13
N GLU A 269 -2.96 -31.18 22.20
CA GLU A 269 -1.90 -30.61 21.38
C GLU A 269 -2.43 -29.40 20.57
N PRO A 270 -1.70 -28.27 20.53
CA PRO A 270 -2.12 -27.10 19.78
C PRO A 270 -2.29 -27.42 18.30
N ARG A 271 -3.40 -26.99 17.70
CA ARG A 271 -3.67 -27.14 16.27
C ARG A 271 -3.52 -25.79 15.59
N SER A 272 -2.82 -25.76 14.46
CA SER A 272 -2.64 -24.54 13.66
C SER A 272 -3.58 -24.53 12.46
N TRP A 273 -4.19 -23.37 12.21
CA TRP A 273 -5.13 -23.12 11.14
C TRP A 273 -4.68 -21.93 10.31
N ARG A 274 -5.02 -21.97 9.02
CA ARG A 274 -4.88 -20.86 8.08
C ARG A 274 -6.27 -20.47 7.62
N LEU A 275 -6.59 -19.19 7.78
CA LEU A 275 -7.92 -18.65 7.50
C LEU A 275 -7.84 -17.53 6.48
N ILE A 276 -8.82 -17.50 5.58
CA ILE A 276 -9.16 -16.32 4.78
C ILE A 276 -10.40 -15.73 5.40
N VAL A 277 -10.30 -14.47 5.85
CA VAL A 277 -11.33 -13.81 6.63
C VAL A 277 -11.81 -12.58 5.87
N GLY A 278 -13.07 -12.58 5.47
CA GLY A 278 -13.75 -11.39 4.97
C GLY A 278 -14.23 -10.55 6.15
N VAL A 279 -13.83 -9.29 6.19
CA VAL A 279 -14.33 -8.30 7.15
C VAL A 279 -15.06 -7.18 6.42
N ALA A 280 -16.13 -6.68 7.03
CA ALA A 280 -16.97 -5.62 6.49
C ALA A 280 -17.28 -4.59 7.58
N ARG A 281 -17.31 -3.31 7.20
CA ARG A 281 -17.68 -2.21 8.08
C ARG A 281 -19.20 -2.11 8.17
N ASP A 282 -19.74 -2.44 9.34
CA ASP A 282 -21.14 -2.38 9.70
C ASP A 282 -21.35 -1.26 10.74
N GLY A 283 -21.97 -0.15 10.31
CA GLY A 283 -22.02 1.08 11.09
C GLY A 283 -20.60 1.63 11.37
N ASP A 284 -20.26 1.72 12.66
CA ASP A 284 -18.96 2.23 13.14
C ASP A 284 -17.96 1.10 13.47
N GLN A 285 -18.37 -0.17 13.32
CA GLN A 285 -17.56 -1.32 13.69
C GLN A 285 -17.18 -2.16 12.47
N ILE A 286 -16.00 -2.76 12.51
CA ILE A 286 -15.56 -3.76 11.53
C ILE A 286 -15.92 -5.13 12.08
N LYS A 287 -16.73 -5.90 11.33
CA LYS A 287 -17.24 -7.21 11.72
C LYS A 287 -16.80 -8.28 10.72
N LEU A 288 -16.83 -9.53 11.17
CA LEU A 288 -16.58 -10.70 10.32
C LEU A 288 -17.77 -10.94 9.39
N ALA A 289 -17.53 -10.90 8.08
CA ALA A 289 -18.54 -11.19 7.07
C ALA A 289 -18.40 -12.60 6.48
N LYS A 290 -17.19 -13.18 6.52
CA LYS A 290 -16.91 -14.53 6.00
C LYS A 290 -15.65 -15.12 6.64
N VAL A 291 -15.63 -16.44 6.85
CA VAL A 291 -14.43 -17.17 7.28
C VAL A 291 -14.29 -18.45 6.47
N GLU A 292 -13.13 -18.65 5.86
CA GLU A 292 -12.80 -19.85 5.08
C GLU A 292 -11.51 -20.47 5.60
N PHE A 293 -11.50 -21.80 5.73
CA PHE A 293 -10.33 -22.56 6.16
C PHE A 293 -9.51 -22.98 4.94
N VAL A 294 -8.20 -22.76 5.01
CA VAL A 294 -7.25 -23.18 3.98
C VAL A 294 -6.49 -24.42 4.44
N PRO A 295 -6.46 -25.50 3.65
CA PRO A 295 -5.76 -26.75 3.98
C PRO A 295 -4.25 -26.56 4.01
#